data_AF-A0A8T1RTQ7-F1
#
_entry.id   AF-A0A8T1RTQ7-F1
#
_cell.length_a   1.000
_cell.length_b   1.000
_cell.length_c   1.000
_cell.angle_alpha   90.00
_cell.angle_beta   90.00
_cell.angle_gamma   90.00
#
_symmetry.space_group_name_H-M   'P 1'
#
loop_
_entity.id
_entity.type
_entity.pdbx_description
1 polymer ?
#
loop_
_entity_poly.entity_id
_entity_poly.type
_entity_poly.pdbx_seq_one_letter_code
_entity_poly.pdbx_strand_id
1 'polypeptide(L)'
;WTGVCLTPPPHSPPPPPPADGTLYAGMQVDFMGTDAALFRTMGPRPPVRTEQHDSRWLYDPVFLRAHVVPDSTERSDDKLYFFFREKALEGAVGPGVLARVGRVCLNDDGGHRALVNKWTTFLKARLVCSVVGEDGVETFFDELRDVFLLPTQDEKNPRVYGLFSTLGW
;
A
#
# COMPACT_ATOMS: atom_id res chain seq x y z
N TRP A 1 -8.92 -15.26 1.40
CA TRP A 1 -8.17 -14.42 2.36
C TRP A 1 -6.81 -14.06 1.75
N THR A 2 -6.79 -13.13 0.78
CA THR A 2 -5.53 -12.56 0.26
C THR A 2 -5.21 -11.35 1.13
N GLY A 3 -4.20 -11.49 1.98
CA GLY A 3 -3.70 -10.42 2.83
C GLY A 3 -2.20 -10.27 2.63
N VAL A 4 -1.71 -9.04 2.61
CA VAL A 4 -0.29 -8.75 2.53
C VAL A 4 0.16 -8.37 3.93
N CYS A 5 0.89 -9.28 4.57
CA CYS A 5 1.79 -8.93 5.66
C CYS A 5 3.05 -8.29 5.05
N LEU A 6 3.93 -7.69 5.85
CA LEU A 6 5.31 -7.39 5.43
C LEU A 6 6.00 -8.69 4.98
N THR A 7 5.76 -9.11 3.73
CA THR A 7 6.35 -10.31 3.15
C THR A 7 7.66 -9.90 2.50
N PRO A 8 8.78 -10.58 2.78
CA PRO A 8 9.96 -10.41 1.96
C PRO A 8 9.69 -10.89 0.52
N PRO A 9 10.50 -10.46 -0.45
CA PRO A 9 10.53 -11.10 -1.75
C PRO A 9 10.80 -12.62 -1.62
N PRO A 10 10.32 -13.44 -2.58
CA PRO A 10 10.32 -14.91 -2.51
C PRO A 10 11.70 -15.59 -2.44
N HIS A 11 12.79 -14.82 -2.43
CA HIS A 11 14.17 -15.33 -2.39
C HIS A 11 15.03 -14.75 -1.25
N SER A 12 14.43 -14.02 -0.29
CA SER A 12 15.12 -13.63 0.94
C SER A 12 14.49 -14.30 2.16
N PRO A 13 15.29 -14.60 3.22
CA PRO A 13 14.72 -15.10 4.47
C PRO A 13 13.60 -14.18 4.98
N PRO A 14 12.57 -14.71 5.67
CA PRO A 14 11.60 -13.89 6.39
C PRO A 14 12.35 -12.85 7.21
N PRO A 15 12.03 -11.55 7.07
CA PRO A 15 12.63 -10.56 7.95
C PRO A 15 12.24 -10.98 9.37
N PRO A 16 13.13 -10.80 10.36
CA PRO A 16 12.70 -10.94 11.74
C PRO A 16 11.44 -10.08 11.92
N PRO A 17 10.44 -10.56 12.68
CA PRO A 17 9.31 -9.70 13.03
C PRO A 17 9.89 -8.37 13.55
N PRO A 18 9.21 -7.23 13.31
CA PRO A 18 9.62 -5.96 13.90
C PRO A 18 9.99 -6.22 15.36
N ALA A 19 11.14 -5.70 15.81
CA ALA A 19 11.76 -6.13 17.07
C ALA A 19 10.85 -5.95 18.31
N ASP A 20 9.75 -5.21 18.15
CA ASP A 20 8.69 -4.91 19.09
C ASP A 20 7.42 -5.78 18.95
N GLY A 21 7.39 -6.72 17.99
CA GLY A 21 6.24 -7.59 17.71
C GLY A 21 5.10 -6.92 16.95
N THR A 22 5.32 -5.72 16.39
CA THR A 22 4.31 -4.98 15.63
C THR A 22 4.03 -5.64 14.28
N LEU A 23 2.76 -5.75 13.89
CA LEU A 23 2.31 -6.31 12.62
C LEU A 23 1.62 -5.24 11.78
N TYR A 24 2.09 -5.06 10.54
CA TYR A 24 1.42 -4.24 9.53
C TYR A 24 0.86 -5.14 8.43
N ALA A 25 -0.41 -4.93 8.07
CA ALA A 25 -1.04 -5.71 7.01
C ALA A 25 -2.13 -4.95 6.25
N GLY A 26 -2.36 -5.37 5.01
CA GLY A 26 -3.52 -5.00 4.21
C GLY A 26 -4.35 -6.23 3.86
N MET A 27 -5.62 -6.29 4.29
CA MET A 27 -6.52 -7.40 3.99
C MET A 27 -8.00 -7.03 4.14
N GLN A 28 -8.88 -7.93 3.70
CA GLN A 28 -10.30 -7.94 4.06
C GLN A 28 -10.45 -8.42 5.50
N VAL A 29 -11.06 -7.61 6.37
CA VAL A 29 -11.14 -7.83 7.82
C VAL A 29 -12.43 -8.55 8.21
N ASP A 30 -13.51 -8.39 7.45
CA ASP A 30 -14.80 -9.01 7.71
C ASP A 30 -15.03 -10.28 6.87
N PHE A 31 -15.97 -11.10 7.31
CA PHE A 31 -16.36 -12.32 6.60
C PHE A 31 -16.99 -12.04 5.23
N MET A 32 -17.68 -10.91 5.09
CA MET A 32 -18.35 -10.53 3.85
C MET A 32 -17.40 -9.97 2.79
N GLY A 33 -16.14 -9.67 3.14
CA GLY A 33 -15.17 -9.08 2.22
C GLY A 33 -15.52 -7.64 1.83
N THR A 34 -16.18 -6.90 2.71
CA THR A 34 -16.59 -5.50 2.49
C THR A 34 -15.78 -4.50 3.31
N ASP A 35 -15.04 -4.96 4.32
CA ASP A 35 -14.17 -4.15 5.16
C ASP A 35 -12.69 -4.40 4.82
N ALA A 36 -12.22 -3.82 3.72
CA ALA A 36 -10.80 -3.82 3.39
C ALA A 36 -10.07 -2.73 4.18
N ALA A 37 -8.95 -3.08 4.82
CA ALA A 37 -8.19 -2.15 5.63
C ALA A 37 -6.68 -2.34 5.52
N LEU A 38 -5.96 -1.23 5.64
CA LEU A 38 -4.54 -1.22 6.02
C LEU A 38 -4.46 -0.96 7.52
N PHE A 39 -3.78 -1.82 8.28
CA PHE A 39 -3.72 -1.71 9.73
C PHE A 39 -2.35 -2.05 10.31
N ARG A 40 -2.11 -1.48 11.50
CA ARG A 40 -1.08 -1.90 12.45
C ARG A 40 -1.76 -2.49 13.66
N THR A 41 -1.35 -3.69 14.03
CA THR A 41 -1.83 -4.43 15.20
C THR A 41 -0.64 -5.09 15.88
N MET A 42 -0.87 -5.74 17.03
CA MET A 42 0.20 -6.34 17.84
C MET A 42 1.21 -5.28 18.32
N GLY A 43 2.13 -5.69 19.18
CA GLY A 43 3.11 -4.78 19.77
C GLY A 43 2.53 -3.87 20.88
N PRO A 44 3.32 -2.89 21.34
CA PRO A 44 3.00 -2.10 22.54
C PRO A 44 2.05 -0.93 22.28
N ARG A 45 1.80 -0.57 21.01
CA ARG A 45 1.01 0.60 20.64
C ARG A 45 -0.44 0.23 20.36
N PRO A 46 -1.40 1.15 20.56
CA PRO A 46 -2.79 0.93 20.14
C PRO A 46 -2.88 0.55 18.65
N PRO A 47 -3.80 -0.37 18.29
CA PRO A 47 -4.07 -0.67 16.90
C PRO A 47 -4.55 0.57 16.15
N VAL A 48 -4.10 0.72 14.91
CA VAL A 48 -4.50 1.80 14.01
C VAL A 48 -4.86 1.23 12.65
N ARG A 49 -5.85 1.82 11.99
CA ARG A 49 -6.32 1.35 10.67
C ARG A 49 -6.82 2.48 9.76
N THR A 50 -7.08 2.16 8.50
CA THR A 50 -7.79 3.06 7.59
C THR A 50 -9.26 3.23 8.00
N GLU A 51 -9.84 4.38 7.61
CA GLU A 51 -11.26 4.67 7.83
C GLU A 51 -12.13 3.62 7.13
N GLN A 52 -13.16 3.16 7.84
CA GLN A 52 -14.04 2.09 7.36
C GLN A 52 -15.17 2.68 6.52
N HIS A 53 -15.54 1.98 5.44
CA HIS A 53 -16.63 2.38 4.53
C HIS A 53 -16.45 3.77 3.89
N ASP A 54 -15.21 4.23 3.74
CA ASP A 54 -14.88 5.47 3.05
C ASP A 54 -14.04 5.17 1.79
N SER A 55 -14.68 5.20 0.62
CA SER A 55 -14.05 4.91 -0.67
C SER A 55 -12.91 5.86 -1.02
N ARG A 56 -12.85 7.05 -0.40
CA ARG A 56 -11.73 7.99 -0.58
C ARG A 56 -10.44 7.43 0.02
N TRP A 57 -10.54 6.60 1.05
CA TRP A 57 -9.39 5.90 1.64
C TRP A 57 -9.05 4.66 0.83
N LEU A 58 -10.01 3.75 0.67
CA LEU A 58 -9.84 2.49 -0.05
C LEU A 58 -11.15 2.11 -0.73
N TYR A 59 -11.12 1.80 -2.03
CA TYR A 59 -12.32 1.39 -2.77
C TYR A 59 -12.12 0.03 -3.44
N ASP A 60 -12.58 -1.03 -2.77
CA ASP A 60 -12.42 -2.43 -3.21
C ASP A 60 -10.96 -2.78 -3.59
N PRO A 61 -10.00 -2.62 -2.66
CA PRO A 61 -8.59 -2.81 -2.96
C PRO A 61 -8.18 -4.29 -3.00
N VAL A 62 -7.17 -4.57 -3.81
CA VAL A 62 -6.36 -5.80 -3.77
C VAL A 62 -4.95 -5.39 -3.37
N PHE A 63 -4.50 -5.85 -2.19
CA PHE A 63 -3.18 -5.55 -1.65
C PHE A 63 -2.12 -6.50 -2.23
N LEU A 64 -0.95 -5.96 -2.59
CA LEU A 64 0.13 -6.72 -3.24
C LEU A 64 1.41 -6.81 -2.40
N ARG A 65 1.94 -5.67 -1.94
CA ARG A 65 3.20 -5.61 -1.17
C ARG A 65 3.17 -4.51 -0.12
N ALA A 66 3.98 -4.66 0.91
CA ALA A 66 4.20 -3.65 1.93
C ALA A 66 5.70 -3.60 2.28
N HIS A 67 6.29 -2.41 2.29
CA HIS A 67 7.72 -2.23 2.54
C HIS A 67 8.00 -1.01 3.40
N VAL A 68 8.86 -1.18 4.41
CA VAL A 68 9.42 -0.07 5.16
C VAL A 68 10.57 0.52 4.36
N VAL A 69 10.56 1.84 4.20
CA VAL A 69 11.64 2.62 3.59
C VAL A 69 12.09 3.67 4.61
N PRO A 70 13.39 3.69 4.99
CA PRO A 70 13.92 4.70 5.88
C PRO A 70 13.73 6.10 5.30
N ASP A 71 13.39 7.07 6.15
CA ASP A 71 13.23 8.46 5.71
C ASP A 71 14.46 9.29 6.07
N SER A 72 14.89 9.23 7.33
CA SER A 72 16.11 9.87 7.79
C SER A 72 17.08 8.89 8.45
N THR A 73 18.05 9.42 9.19
CA THR A 73 18.88 8.61 10.09
C THR A 73 18.12 8.17 11.34
N GLU A 74 17.00 8.84 11.66
CA GLU A 74 16.16 8.54 12.80
C GLU A 74 15.05 7.57 12.40
N ARG A 75 15.18 6.29 12.76
CA ARG A 75 14.21 5.25 12.38
C ARG A 75 12.76 5.48 12.84
N SER A 76 12.53 6.46 13.71
CA SER A 76 11.19 6.82 14.18
C SER A 76 10.35 7.46 13.07
N ASP A 77 10.98 8.04 12.03
CA ASP A 77 10.33 8.70 10.91
C ASP A 77 10.22 7.83 9.64
N ASP A 78 10.71 6.58 9.72
CA ASP A 78 10.59 5.57 8.68
C ASP A 78 9.13 5.49 8.17
N LYS A 79 8.99 5.28 6.87
CA LYS A 79 7.68 5.23 6.20
C LYS A 79 7.37 3.82 5.75
N LEU A 80 6.12 3.42 5.93
CA LEU A 80 5.60 2.18 5.38
C LEU A 80 4.83 2.47 4.10
N TYR A 81 5.26 1.85 3.01
CA TYR A 81 4.64 1.93 1.70
C TYR A 81 3.82 0.67 1.43
N PHE A 82 2.55 0.86 1.05
CA PHE A 82 1.65 -0.19 0.62
C PHE A 82 1.42 -0.09 -0.88
N PHE A 83 1.62 -1.19 -1.60
CA PHE A 83 1.32 -1.30 -3.02
C PHE A 83 0.07 -2.12 -3.21
N PHE A 84 -0.90 -1.56 -3.91
CA PHE A 84 -2.20 -2.17 -4.12
C PHE A 84 -2.81 -1.66 -5.42
N ARG A 85 -3.89 -2.31 -5.86
CA ARG A 85 -4.79 -1.74 -6.87
C ARG A 85 -6.18 -1.64 -6.27
N GLU A 86 -6.97 -0.69 -6.73
CA GLU A 86 -8.33 -0.46 -6.24
C GLU A 86 -9.23 0.00 -7.39
N LYS A 87 -10.55 -0.07 -7.22
CA LYS A 87 -11.47 0.51 -8.19
C LYS A 87 -11.31 2.03 -8.26
N ALA A 88 -11.49 2.58 -9.45
CA ALA A 88 -11.65 4.03 -9.59
C ALA A 88 -12.95 4.47 -8.92
N LEU A 89 -12.96 5.68 -8.34
CA LEU A 89 -14.18 6.24 -7.74
C LEU A 89 -15.26 6.41 -8.81
N GLU A 90 -16.53 6.26 -8.41
CA GLU A 90 -17.67 6.42 -9.32
C GLU A 90 -17.63 7.80 -10.01
N GLY A 91 -17.87 7.81 -11.32
CA GLY A 91 -17.82 9.01 -12.14
C GLY A 91 -16.42 9.46 -12.57
N ALA A 92 -15.35 8.74 -12.19
CA ALA A 92 -14.02 8.99 -12.74
C ALA A 92 -13.97 8.65 -14.24
N VAL A 93 -13.50 9.60 -15.05
CA VAL A 93 -13.20 9.34 -16.47
C VAL A 93 -11.88 8.58 -16.55
N GLY A 94 -11.90 7.36 -17.10
CA GLY A 94 -10.70 6.57 -17.32
C GLY A 94 -10.85 5.10 -16.90
N PRO A 95 -9.74 4.43 -16.52
CA PRO A 95 -9.74 2.99 -16.23
C PRO A 95 -10.55 2.68 -14.97
N GLY A 96 -11.25 1.55 -14.97
CA GLY A 96 -12.08 1.10 -13.85
C GLY A 96 -11.29 0.63 -12.63
N VAL A 97 -10.00 0.35 -12.80
CA VAL A 97 -9.05 -0.04 -11.75
C VAL A 97 -7.84 0.89 -11.83
N LEU A 98 -7.25 1.20 -10.68
CA LEU A 98 -6.08 2.05 -10.55
C LEU A 98 -5.02 1.35 -9.72
N ALA A 99 -3.80 1.27 -10.24
CA ALA A 99 -2.62 0.94 -9.45
C ALA A 99 -2.29 2.09 -8.49
N ARG A 100 -1.97 1.76 -7.24
CA ARG A 100 -1.74 2.72 -6.16
C ARG A 100 -0.50 2.38 -5.35
N VAL A 101 0.13 3.45 -4.87
CA VAL A 101 1.02 3.41 -3.72
C VAL A 101 0.40 4.24 -2.61
N GLY A 102 0.28 3.65 -1.42
CA GLY A 102 -0.09 4.31 -0.18
C GLY A 102 1.13 4.43 0.73
N ARG A 103 1.17 5.45 1.60
CA ARG A 103 2.21 5.62 2.62
C ARG A 103 1.61 5.99 3.97
N VAL A 104 2.24 5.55 5.05
CA VAL A 104 2.02 6.01 6.42
C VAL A 104 3.38 6.19 7.11
N CYS A 105 3.45 7.06 8.12
CA CYS A 105 4.62 7.11 9.01
C CYS A 105 4.53 5.97 10.04
N LEU A 106 5.65 5.29 10.33
CA LEU A 106 5.63 4.17 11.29
C LEU A 106 5.24 4.60 12.72
N ASN A 107 5.56 5.85 13.09
CA ASN A 107 5.25 6.45 14.38
C ASN A 107 3.83 7.04 14.48
N ASP A 108 2.98 6.90 13.47
CA ASP A 108 1.60 7.39 13.50
C ASP A 108 0.77 6.61 14.52
N ASP A 109 0.27 7.30 15.55
CA ASP A 109 -0.56 6.73 16.62
C ASP A 109 -2.02 7.16 16.51
N GLY A 110 -2.40 7.79 15.40
CA GLY A 110 -3.71 8.34 15.16
C GLY A 110 -3.97 9.67 15.87
N GLY A 111 -5.19 10.17 15.72
CA GLY A 111 -5.57 11.47 16.24
C GLY A 111 -6.18 11.42 17.64
N HIS A 112 -6.05 12.53 18.38
CA HIS A 112 -6.53 12.62 19.76
C HIS A 112 -8.06 12.81 19.90
N ARG A 113 -8.71 13.43 18.90
CA ARG A 113 -10.17 13.73 18.94
C ARG A 113 -10.88 13.25 17.68
N ALA A 114 -10.34 13.61 16.52
CA ALA A 114 -10.70 13.03 15.24
C ALA A 114 -9.70 11.92 14.90
N LEU A 115 -10.11 10.96 14.07
CA LEU A 115 -9.25 9.85 13.63
C LEU A 115 -8.60 9.06 14.78
N VAL A 116 -9.34 8.88 15.89
CA VAL A 116 -8.89 8.02 17.00
C VAL A 116 -8.72 6.60 16.49
N ASN A 117 -7.56 5.99 16.76
CA ASN A 117 -7.16 4.66 16.26
C ASN A 117 -7.19 4.54 14.73
N LYS A 118 -6.97 5.66 14.01
CA LYS A 118 -6.92 5.70 12.54
C LYS A 118 -5.69 6.44 12.07
N TRP A 119 -5.13 6.03 10.93
CA TRP A 119 -3.97 6.69 10.36
C TRP A 119 -4.22 8.18 10.13
N THR A 120 -3.33 9.04 10.61
CA THR A 120 -3.38 10.49 10.34
C THR A 120 -2.44 10.89 9.21
N THR A 121 -1.52 10.00 8.84
CA THR A 121 -0.47 10.21 7.82
C THR A 121 -0.72 9.40 6.55
N PHE A 122 -1.88 8.74 6.43
CA PHE A 122 -2.22 7.97 5.25
C PHE A 122 -2.44 8.87 4.03
N LEU A 123 -1.61 8.66 3.02
CA LEU A 123 -1.73 9.29 1.70
C LEU A 123 -1.58 8.24 0.61
N LYS A 124 -2.29 8.41 -0.52
CA LYS A 124 -2.16 7.54 -1.68
C LYS A 124 -2.01 8.31 -2.99
N ALA A 125 -1.30 7.72 -3.93
CA ALA A 125 -1.09 8.25 -5.29
C ALA A 125 -1.31 7.15 -6.34
N ARG A 126 -1.70 7.57 -7.56
CA ARG A 126 -1.78 6.66 -8.72
C ARG A 126 -0.38 6.32 -9.22
N LEU A 127 -0.13 5.06 -9.51
CA LEU A 127 1.01 4.61 -10.31
C LEU A 127 0.56 4.52 -11.76
N VAL A 128 1.24 5.23 -12.66
CA VAL A 128 0.91 5.23 -14.10
C VAL A 128 1.98 4.42 -14.83
N CYS A 129 1.56 3.35 -15.48
CA CYS A 129 2.34 2.62 -16.47
C CYS A 129 1.59 2.73 -17.78
N SER A 130 2.18 3.39 -18.78
CA SER A 130 1.54 3.62 -20.07
C SER A 130 2.55 3.72 -21.20
N VAL A 131 2.04 3.52 -22.43
CA VAL A 131 2.77 3.73 -23.67
C VAL A 131 1.90 4.58 -24.59
N VAL A 132 2.50 5.60 -25.20
CA VAL A 132 1.84 6.42 -26.23
C VAL A 132 2.13 5.80 -27.59
N GLY A 133 1.07 5.41 -28.30
CA GLY A 133 1.14 4.88 -29.65
C GLY A 133 1.53 5.94 -30.68
N GLU A 134 1.89 5.49 -31.89
CA GLU A 134 2.23 6.40 -33.00
C GLU A 134 1.03 7.27 -33.45
N ASP A 135 -0.19 6.79 -33.21
CA ASP A 135 -1.46 7.50 -33.42
C ASP A 135 -1.78 8.52 -32.31
N GLY A 136 -0.92 8.63 -31.30
CA GLY A 136 -1.11 9.50 -30.13
C GLY A 136 -2.06 8.92 -29.07
N VAL A 137 -2.56 7.70 -29.26
CA VAL A 137 -3.42 7.04 -28.27
C VAL A 137 -2.57 6.45 -27.15
N GLU A 138 -2.87 6.82 -25.90
CA GLU A 138 -2.17 6.30 -24.73
C GLU A 138 -2.84 5.01 -24.23
N THR A 139 -2.06 3.93 -24.17
CA THR A 139 -2.48 2.65 -23.59
C THR A 139 -1.98 2.55 -22.16
N PHE A 140 -2.90 2.40 -21.21
CA PHE A 140 -2.59 2.27 -19.79
C PHE A 140 -2.61 0.80 -19.33
N PHE A 141 -1.70 0.47 -18.42
CA PHE A 141 -1.57 -0.81 -17.75
C PHE A 141 -1.86 -0.62 -16.27
N ASP A 142 -3.14 -0.51 -15.88
CA ASP A 142 -3.53 -0.19 -14.50
C ASP A 142 -3.64 -1.41 -13.58
N GLU A 143 -3.56 -2.63 -14.13
CA GLU A 143 -3.59 -3.87 -13.36
C GLU A 143 -2.22 -4.18 -12.77
N LEU A 144 -1.90 -3.58 -11.62
CA LEU A 144 -0.70 -3.96 -10.86
C LEU A 144 -0.82 -5.43 -10.42
N ARG A 145 0.23 -6.21 -10.68
CA ARG A 145 0.31 -7.66 -10.40
C ARG A 145 1.34 -8.01 -9.34
N ASP A 146 2.50 -7.35 -9.37
CA ASP A 146 3.53 -7.51 -8.36
C ASP A 146 4.40 -6.24 -8.26
N VAL A 147 5.11 -6.11 -7.14
CA VAL A 147 6.09 -5.06 -6.89
C VAL A 147 7.35 -5.66 -6.28
N PHE A 148 8.50 -5.19 -6.75
CA PHE A 148 9.80 -5.51 -6.18
C PHE A 148 10.57 -4.21 -5.89
N LEU A 149 11.04 -4.08 -4.65
CA LEU A 149 11.95 -3.00 -4.26
C LEU A 149 13.38 -3.51 -4.36
N LEU A 150 14.14 -2.93 -5.29
CA LEU A 150 15.56 -3.16 -5.42
C LEU A 150 16.31 -2.19 -4.51
N PRO A 151 17.05 -2.68 -3.49
CA PRO A 151 17.90 -1.84 -2.65
C PRO A 151 18.95 -1.12 -3.50
N THR A 152 19.28 0.10 -3.12
CA THR A 152 20.41 0.85 -3.70
C THR A 152 21.45 1.13 -2.63
N GLN A 153 22.55 1.81 -2.98
CA GLN A 153 23.54 2.26 -1.99
C GLN A 153 22.94 3.23 -0.96
N ASP A 154 21.88 3.94 -1.35
CA ASP A 154 21.10 4.77 -0.45
C ASP A 154 19.79 4.06 -0.11
N GLU A 155 19.73 3.50 1.10
CA GLU A 155 18.58 2.73 1.59
C GLU A 155 17.28 3.55 1.62
N LYS A 156 17.37 4.89 1.64
CA LYS A 156 16.22 5.81 1.59
C LYS A 156 15.64 5.93 0.18
N ASN A 157 16.39 5.49 -0.83
CA ASN A 157 16.04 5.61 -2.25
C ASN A 157 16.11 4.23 -2.94
N PRO A 158 15.23 3.27 -2.58
CA PRO A 158 15.12 2.02 -3.32
C PRO A 158 14.51 2.28 -4.71
N ARG A 159 14.88 1.46 -5.70
CA ARG A 159 14.21 1.45 -7.00
C ARG A 159 12.99 0.55 -6.93
N VAL A 160 11.83 1.08 -7.31
CA VAL A 160 10.57 0.33 -7.33
C VAL A 160 10.33 -0.19 -8.74
N TYR A 161 10.22 -1.51 -8.88
CA TYR A 161 9.80 -2.19 -10.10
C TYR A 161 8.38 -2.72 -9.91
N GLY A 162 7.47 -2.38 -10.80
CA GLY A 162 6.10 -2.87 -10.80
C GLY A 162 5.83 -3.69 -12.05
N LEU A 163 5.16 -4.84 -11.89
CA LEU A 163 4.61 -5.61 -13.00
C LEU A 163 3.16 -5.18 -13.20
N PHE A 164 2.86 -4.65 -14.38
CA PHE A 164 1.52 -4.19 -14.74
C PHE A 164 0.99 -4.99 -15.93
N SER A 165 -0.31 -5.20 -15.97
CA SER A 165 -1.00 -5.75 -17.15
C SER A 165 -2.12 -4.83 -17.62
N THR A 166 -2.66 -5.11 -18.79
CA THR A 166 -3.99 -4.63 -19.17
C THR A 166 -5.07 -5.49 -18.48
N LEU A 167 -6.33 -5.12 -18.62
CA LEU A 167 -7.46 -5.97 -18.19
C LEU A 167 -7.50 -7.25 -19.05
N GLY A 168 -7.48 -8.42 -18.41
CA GLY A 168 -7.13 -9.72 -19.01
C GLY A 168 -5.61 -9.90 -18.96
N TRP A 169 -5.00 -11.00 -18.55
CA TRP A 169 -5.27 -12.42 -18.75
C TRP A 169 -5.07 -13.18 -17.42
#